data_AF-A0A0R2KFV9-F1
#
_entry.id   AF-A0A0R2KFV9-F1
#
_cell.length_a   1.000
_cell.length_b   1.000
_cell.length_c   1.000
_cell.angle_alpha   90.00
_cell.angle_beta   90.00
_cell.angle_gamma   90.00
#
_symmetry.space_group_name_H-M   'P 1'
#
loop_
_entity.id
_entity.type
_entity.pdbx_description
1 polymer ?
#
loop_
_entity_poly.entity_id
_entity_poly.type
_entity_poly.pdbx_seq_one_letter_code
_entity_poly.pdbx_strand_id
1 'polypeptide(L)' 'MIKFFKSVAQEMKMVTWPSAKQNRHDTAIVITSSILFAAYLGALDWLFSWLTQRIM' A
#
# COMPACT_ATOMS: atom_id res chain seq x y z
N MET A 1 -20.02 12.99 -28.21
CA MET A 1 -18.81 12.53 -27.48
C MET A 1 -18.13 13.63 -26.68
N ILE A 2 -17.77 14.79 -27.25
CA ILE A 2 -17.07 15.88 -26.52
C ILE A 2 -17.83 16.38 -25.27
N LYS A 3 -19.16 16.44 -25.33
CA LYS A 3 -20.01 16.78 -24.16
C LYS A 3 -19.95 15.75 -23.02
N PHE A 4 -19.68 14.49 -23.33
CA PHE A 4 -19.64 13.37 -22.38
C PHE A 4 -18.34 13.39 -21.57
N PHE A 5 -17.20 13.66 -22.21
CA PHE A 5 -15.94 13.88 -21.49
C PHE A 5 -16.00 15.13 -20.60
N LYS A 6 -16.73 16.17 -21.03
CA LYS A 6 -16.92 17.39 -20.24
C LYS A 6 -17.77 17.14 -18.99
N SER A 7 -18.83 16.33 -19.08
CA SER A 7 -19.64 15.95 -17.90
C SER A 7 -18.86 15.07 -16.94
N VAL A 8 -18.10 14.08 -17.43
CA VAL A 8 -17.25 13.23 -16.61
C VAL A 8 -16.17 14.04 -15.89
N ALA A 9 -15.50 14.99 -16.58
CA ALA A 9 -14.52 15.87 -15.95
C ALA A 9 -15.14 16.77 -14.86
N GLN A 10 -16.42 17.13 -15.00
CA GLN A 10 -17.14 17.96 -14.03
C GLN A 10 -17.58 17.15 -12.80
N GLU A 11 -18.04 15.91 -12.99
CA GLU A 11 -18.30 14.96 -11.89
C GLU A 11 -17.01 14.60 -11.15
N MET A 12 -15.92 14.32 -11.87
CA MET A 12 -14.61 14.06 -11.28
C MET A 12 -14.10 15.25 -10.45
N LYS A 13 -14.49 16.49 -10.76
CA LYS A 13 -14.17 17.67 -9.94
C LYS A 13 -15.00 17.78 -8.66
N MET A 14 -16.22 17.21 -8.64
CA MET A 14 -17.09 17.16 -7.47
C MET A 14 -16.74 16.00 -6.53
N VAL A 15 -16.06 14.97 -7.03
CA VAL A 15 -15.45 13.93 -6.20
C VAL A 15 -14.38 14.57 -5.32
N THR A 16 -14.46 14.35 -4.01
CA THR A 16 -13.50 14.83 -3.02
C THR A 16 -12.15 14.17 -3.25
N TRP A 17 -11.27 14.84 -4.01
CA TRP A 17 -9.91 14.37 -4.16
C TRP A 17 -9.17 14.51 -2.82
N PRO A 18 -8.49 13.44 -2.38
CA PRO A 18 -7.67 13.51 -1.18
C PRO A 18 -6.61 14.60 -1.35
N SER A 19 -6.49 15.47 -0.35
CA SER A 19 -5.47 16.52 -0.33
C SER A 19 -4.08 15.88 -0.44
N ALA A 20 -3.16 16.51 -1.18
CA ALA A 20 -1.79 16.03 -1.38
C ALA A 20 -1.04 15.73 -0.05
N LYS A 21 -1.47 16.36 1.05
CA LYS A 21 -0.95 16.11 2.40
C LYS A 21 -1.39 14.76 2.96
N GLN A 22 -2.63 14.35 2.69
CA GLN A 22 -3.21 13.09 3.14
C GLN A 22 -2.62 11.91 2.36
N ASN A 23 -2.42 12.08 1.05
CA ASN A 23 -1.77 11.06 0.22
C ASN A 23 -0.35 10.70 0.70
N ARG A 24 0.41 11.69 1.20
CA ARG A 24 1.74 11.45 1.80
C ARG A 24 1.68 10.71 3.14
N HIS A 25 0.71 11.05 3.99
CA HIS A 25 0.53 10.39 5.28
C HIS A 25 0.10 8.93 5.10
N ASP A 26 -0.85 8.67 4.21
CA ASP A 26 -1.36 7.33 3.97
C ASP A 26 -0.30 6.44 3.29
N THR A 27 0.48 7.00 2.36
CA THR A 27 1.63 6.28 1.77
C THR A 27 2.70 5.97 2.82
N ALA A 28 2.97 6.87 3.77
CA ALA A 28 3.91 6.62 4.84
C ALA A 28 3.45 5.47 5.76
N ILE A 29 2.16 5.43 6.12
CA ILE A 29 1.59 4.32 6.90
C ILE A 29 1.77 2.98 6.18
N VAL A 30 1.44 2.92 4.88
CA VAL A 30 1.57 1.69 4.08
C VAL A 30 3.01 1.22 3.99
N ILE A 31 3.97 2.14 3.82
CA ILE A 31 5.40 1.81 3.81
C ILE A 31 5.83 1.25 5.16
N THR A 32 5.45 1.92 6.25
CA THR A 32 5.78 1.47 7.61
C THR A 32 5.19 0.09 7.92
N SER A 33 3.92 -0.15 7.57
CA SER A 33 3.29 -1.47 7.76
C SER A 33 3.96 -2.54 6.91
N SER A 34 4.33 -2.23 5.66
CA SER A 34 5.00 -3.20 4.77
C SER A 34 6.36 -3.61 5.31
N ILE A 35 7.13 -2.67 5.84
CA ILE A 35 8.43 -2.96 6.47
C ILE A 35 8.26 -3.82 7.72
N LEU A 36 7.24 -3.54 8.55
CA LEU A 36 6.92 -4.34 9.73
C LEU A 36 6.61 -5.80 9.37
N PHE A 37 5.75 -6.01 8.36
CA PHE A 37 5.42 -7.35 7.88
C PHE A 37 6.62 -8.05 7.24
N ALA A 38 7.43 -7.34 6.46
CA ALA A 38 8.64 -7.90 5.85
C ALA A 38 9.66 -8.35 6.92
N ALA A 39 9.85 -7.56 7.97
CA ALA A 39 10.73 -7.94 9.08
C ALA A 39 10.19 -9.16 9.85
N TYR A 40 8.87 -9.21 10.10
CA TYR A 40 8.23 -10.32 10.79
C TYR A 40 8.32 -11.63 10.00
N LEU A 41 7.93 -11.60 8.72
CA LEU A 41 7.98 -12.78 7.85
C LEU A 41 9.42 -13.21 7.59
N GLY A 42 10.34 -12.27 7.31
CA GLY A 42 11.75 -12.59 7.10
C GLY A 42 12.42 -13.22 8.34
N ALA A 43 12.08 -12.77 9.55
CA ALA A 43 12.56 -13.38 10.78
C ALA A 43 11.99 -14.80 10.98
N LEU A 44 10.71 -15.01 10.67
CA LEU A 44 10.08 -16.33 10.70
C LEU A 44 10.70 -17.28 9.67
N ASP A 45 10.92 -16.84 8.43
CA ASP A 45 11.53 -17.66 7.38
C ASP A 45 12.93 -18.12 7.77
N TRP A 46 13.70 -17.26 8.46
CA TRP A 46 15.02 -17.62 8.94
C TRP A 46 14.96 -18.63 10.10
N LEU A 47 14.01 -18.45 11.02
CA LEU A 47 13.74 -19.39 12.09
C LEU A 47 13.30 -20.76 11.55
N PHE A 48 12.39 -20.79 10.57
CA PHE A 48 11.91 -22.01 9.93
C PHE A 48 13.00 -22.70 9.12
N SER A 49 13.86 -21.95 8.43
CA SER A 49 15.00 -22.52 7.71
C SER A 49 16.01 -23.16 8.66
N TRP A 50 16.29 -22.51 9.80
CA TRP A 50 17.15 -23.07 10.84
C TRP A 50 16.55 -24.33 11.47
N LEU A 51 15.23 -24.33 11.75
CA LEU A 51 14.52 -25.48 12.31
C LEU A 51 14.47 -26.66 11.35
N THR A 52 14.18 -26.43 10.08
CA THR A 52 14.13 -27.49 9.06
C THR A 52 15.50 -28.09 8.78
N GLN A 53 16.57 -27.27 8.72
CA GLN A 53 17.95 -27.78 8.62
C GLN A 53 18.43 -28.56 9.85
N ARG A 54 17.78 -28.39 11.01
CA ARG A 54 18.12 -29.15 12.23
C ARG A 54 17.38 -30.48 12.32
N ILE A 55 16.21 -30.57 11.67
CA ILE A 55 15.34 -31.75 11.67
C ILE A 55 15.73 -32.73 10.55
N MET A 56 16.14 -32.23 9.39
CA MET A 56 16.58 -33.02 8.23
C MET A 56 18.10 -33.13 8.19
#